data_AF-A0AA44Y2F8-F1
#
_entry.id   AF-A0AA44Y2F8-F1
#
_cell.length_a   1.000
_cell.length_b   1.000
_cell.length_c   1.000
_cell.angle_alpha   90.00
_cell.angle_beta   90.00
_cell.angle_gamma   90.00
#
_symmetry.space_group_name_H-M   'P 1'
#
loop_
_entity.id
_entity.type
_entity.pdbx_description
1 polymer ?
#
loop_
_entity_poly.entity_id
_entity_poly.type
_entity_poly.pdbx_seq_one_letter_code
_entity_poly.pdbx_strand_id
1 'polypeptide(L)'
;MSAVLEPPHEGRGQPDTPTQNTPPTDESPVRLATSTGLKPIQRLTSDSRIDKIVPDSDAVTILHYSSVFARTFIRSDYNFCAAKIAVARGGKVLAVQTALRETADWMRKATAWVERHNARALTFPYEQIELKVTRPLAGLLVRCLTQYDRLFVASMEAQLAEKITPQDRANILKNAEGRILHVRTVCIPDNDRFDADGTARD
;
A
#
# COMPACT_ATOMS: atom_id res chain seq x y z
N MET A 1 -37.68 -36.74 2.94
CA MET A 1 -37.78 -38.19 3.23
C MET A 1 -36.91 -38.87 2.18
N SER A 2 -35.72 -39.34 2.54
CA SER A 2 -35.46 -40.68 3.10
C SER A 2 -35.60 -41.75 1.99
N ALA A 3 -34.52 -42.29 1.39
CA ALA A 3 -33.50 -43.22 1.94
C ALA A 3 -34.02 -44.69 1.98
N VAL A 4 -33.27 -45.79 1.82
CA VAL A 4 -31.86 -46.12 1.46
C VAL A 4 -31.79 -47.68 1.36
N LEU A 5 -31.02 -48.30 0.44
CA LEU A 5 -30.24 -49.57 0.63
C LEU A 5 -29.67 -50.23 -0.67
N GLU A 6 -28.72 -51.14 -0.44
CA GLU A 6 -27.74 -51.85 -1.32
C GLU A 6 -27.84 -53.40 -1.08
N PRO A 7 -26.91 -54.33 -1.48
CA PRO A 7 -25.61 -54.27 -2.20
C PRO A 7 -25.69 -55.13 -3.53
N PRO A 8 -24.96 -56.23 -3.92
CA PRO A 8 -23.66 -56.84 -3.49
C PRO A 8 -22.67 -57.42 -4.56
N HIS A 9 -21.38 -57.44 -4.17
CA HIS A 9 -20.29 -58.43 -4.37
C HIS A 9 -19.81 -59.02 -5.73
N GLU A 10 -18.56 -58.65 -6.08
CA GLU A 10 -17.35 -59.49 -6.36
C GLU A 10 -17.10 -60.34 -7.64
N GLY A 11 -15.82 -60.35 -8.09
CA GLY A 11 -15.27 -61.33 -9.05
C GLY A 11 -13.90 -60.97 -9.68
N ARG A 12 -12.79 -61.64 -9.29
CA ARG A 12 -11.40 -61.46 -9.81
C ARG A 12 -11.17 -62.03 -11.23
N GLY A 13 -10.17 -61.52 -11.98
CA GLY A 13 -9.47 -62.29 -13.03
C GLY A 13 -8.58 -61.52 -14.04
N GLN A 14 -7.29 -61.87 -14.12
CA GLN A 14 -6.24 -61.44 -15.09
C GLN A 14 -5.32 -62.70 -15.29
N PRO A 15 -4.65 -63.01 -16.44
CA PRO A 15 -3.74 -62.13 -17.20
C PRO A 15 -3.59 -62.36 -18.73
N ASP A 16 -2.66 -61.63 -19.38
CA ASP A 16 -1.51 -62.24 -20.11
C ASP A 16 -0.48 -61.21 -20.64
N THR A 17 0.71 -61.71 -21.01
CA THR A 17 1.90 -61.05 -21.65
C THR A 17 2.57 -62.10 -22.57
N PRO A 18 3.74 -61.93 -23.27
CA PRO A 18 4.76 -60.85 -23.29
C PRO A 18 5.23 -60.44 -24.74
N THR A 19 6.34 -59.69 -24.86
CA THR A 19 7.54 -59.99 -25.71
C THR A 19 8.69 -59.00 -25.35
N GLN A 20 9.96 -59.36 -25.58
CA GLN A 20 11.18 -58.61 -25.19
C GLN A 20 11.97 -58.08 -26.40
N ASN A 21 12.90 -57.11 -26.20
CA ASN A 21 14.32 -57.23 -26.59
C ASN A 21 15.22 -56.00 -26.22
N THR A 22 16.02 -56.20 -25.16
CA THR A 22 17.48 -55.86 -25.00
C THR A 22 18.04 -54.39 -25.09
N PRO A 23 19.27 -54.13 -24.54
CA PRO A 23 19.76 -52.79 -24.08
C PRO A 23 21.06 -52.35 -24.84
N PRO A 24 21.98 -51.44 -24.38
CA PRO A 24 22.08 -50.62 -23.14
C PRO A 24 22.39 -49.11 -23.38
N THR A 25 22.57 -48.28 -22.33
CA THR A 25 23.90 -47.94 -21.74
C THR A 25 23.74 -47.33 -20.32
N ASP A 26 24.78 -47.45 -19.50
CA ASP A 26 24.89 -46.99 -18.10
C ASP A 26 24.91 -45.45 -17.94
N GLU A 27 24.18 -44.93 -16.94
CA GLU A 27 24.65 -43.84 -16.08
C GLU A 27 24.13 -44.08 -14.65
N SER A 28 25.02 -44.58 -13.78
CA SER A 28 24.69 -44.98 -12.41
C SER A 28 24.72 -43.80 -11.42
N PRO A 29 23.61 -43.47 -10.71
CA PRO A 29 23.63 -42.45 -9.67
C PRO A 29 24.40 -42.91 -8.42
N VAL A 30 25.37 -42.11 -7.98
CA VAL A 30 26.33 -42.46 -6.92
C VAL A 30 25.62 -42.71 -5.58
N ARG A 31 25.57 -43.98 -5.16
CA ARG A 31 25.04 -44.39 -3.85
C ARG A 31 26.06 -44.18 -2.74
N LEU A 32 26.03 -43.02 -2.07
CA LEU A 32 26.67 -42.88 -0.77
C LEU A 32 25.84 -43.60 0.31
N ALA A 33 26.34 -44.73 0.80
CA ALA A 33 25.65 -45.56 1.78
C ALA A 33 25.90 -45.06 3.22
N THR A 34 24.84 -44.58 3.89
CA THR A 34 24.84 -44.34 5.34
C THR A 34 24.21 -45.52 6.08
N SER A 35 25.03 -46.29 6.80
CA SER A 35 24.65 -47.58 7.39
C SER A 35 23.91 -47.46 8.74
N THR A 36 22.77 -46.77 8.77
CA THR A 36 21.85 -46.78 9.92
C THR A 36 20.42 -47.07 9.47
N GLY A 37 19.71 -47.95 10.19
CA GLY A 37 18.39 -48.46 9.80
C GLY A 37 17.22 -47.47 9.95
N LEU A 38 17.49 -46.16 9.94
CA LEU A 38 16.49 -45.10 10.04
C LEU A 38 16.22 -44.55 8.64
N LYS A 39 14.94 -44.41 8.28
CA LYS A 39 14.57 -43.72 7.03
C LYS A 39 15.15 -42.30 7.05
N PRO A 40 15.91 -41.86 6.02
CA PRO A 40 16.41 -40.50 5.96
C PRO A 40 15.24 -39.51 6.10
N ILE A 41 15.36 -38.57 7.05
CA ILE A 41 14.38 -37.50 7.17
C ILE A 41 14.52 -36.65 5.90
N GLN A 42 13.52 -36.75 5.02
CA GLN A 42 13.41 -35.90 3.83
C GLN A 42 13.16 -34.46 4.30
N ARG A 43 14.25 -33.74 4.61
CA ARG A 43 14.18 -32.33 4.97
C ARG A 43 13.63 -31.59 3.76
N LEU A 44 12.43 -31.02 3.93
CA LEU A 44 11.85 -30.06 2.99
C LEU A 44 12.63 -28.74 3.06
N THR A 45 13.88 -28.79 2.58
CA THR A 45 14.66 -27.61 2.16
C THR A 45 13.85 -26.94 1.06
N SER A 46 13.17 -25.87 1.46
CA SER A 46 12.01 -25.36 0.74
C SER A 46 12.39 -24.26 -0.24
N ASP A 47 13.36 -24.56 -1.10
CA ASP A 47 13.82 -23.62 -2.13
C ASP A 47 12.67 -23.26 -3.09
N SER A 48 11.77 -24.20 -3.38
CA SER A 48 10.50 -23.96 -4.08
C SER A 48 9.45 -23.11 -3.30
N ARG A 49 9.76 -22.64 -2.09
CA ARG A 49 9.03 -21.54 -1.43
C ARG A 49 9.69 -20.18 -1.64
N ILE A 50 10.99 -20.12 -1.93
CA ILE A 50 11.71 -18.86 -2.18
C ILE A 50 11.25 -18.28 -3.53
N ASP A 51 11.08 -19.12 -4.55
CA ASP A 51 10.45 -18.76 -5.84
C ASP A 51 8.98 -18.30 -5.71
N LYS A 52 8.37 -18.43 -4.52
CA LYS A 52 7.02 -17.95 -4.22
C LYS A 52 6.99 -16.67 -3.37
N ILE A 53 8.15 -16.03 -3.16
CA ILE A 53 8.21 -14.62 -2.78
C ILE A 53 7.87 -13.83 -4.05
N VAL A 54 6.59 -13.46 -4.19
CA VAL A 54 6.09 -12.69 -5.35
C VAL A 54 6.89 -11.39 -5.47
N PRO A 55 7.58 -11.14 -6.59
CA PRO A 55 8.31 -9.89 -6.79
C PRO A 55 7.32 -8.72 -6.86
N ASP A 56 7.68 -7.61 -6.22
CA ASP A 56 6.94 -6.33 -6.12
C ASP A 56 5.47 -6.39 -6.54
N SER A 57 4.59 -6.54 -5.53
CA SER A 57 3.16 -6.22 -5.71
C SER A 57 3.04 -4.75 -6.11
N ASP A 58 2.81 -4.51 -7.39
CA ASP A 58 2.58 -3.21 -8.00
C ASP A 58 1.22 -2.67 -7.54
N ALA A 59 1.20 -2.23 -6.27
CA ALA A 59 0.03 -1.74 -5.55
C ALA A 59 -0.40 -0.36 -6.08
N VAL A 60 -1.01 -0.38 -7.28
CA VAL A 60 -1.76 0.75 -7.83
C VAL A 60 -2.90 1.06 -6.87
N THR A 61 -2.76 2.19 -6.18
CA THR A 61 -3.79 2.71 -5.29
C THR A 61 -4.75 3.56 -6.11
N ILE A 62 -6.03 3.20 -6.11
CA ILE A 62 -7.09 3.99 -6.74
C ILE A 62 -7.50 5.09 -5.76
N LEU A 63 -7.30 6.34 -6.16
CA LEU A 63 -7.64 7.54 -5.40
C LEU A 63 -8.89 8.19 -5.99
N HIS A 64 -9.76 8.70 -5.12
CA HIS A 64 -10.99 9.41 -5.50
C HIS A 64 -10.95 10.78 -4.86
N TYR A 65 -10.76 11.84 -5.66
CA TYR A 65 -10.63 13.21 -5.16
C TYR A 65 -11.63 14.16 -5.82
N SER A 66 -12.34 14.93 -5.00
CA SER A 66 -13.33 15.92 -5.44
C SER A 66 -12.68 17.29 -5.63
N SER A 67 -11.77 17.66 -4.73
CA SER A 67 -11.07 18.95 -4.73
C SER A 67 -10.17 19.11 -5.96
N VAL A 68 -10.04 20.35 -6.46
CA VAL A 68 -9.09 20.65 -7.54
C VAL A 68 -7.65 20.59 -7.01
N PHE A 69 -7.40 21.08 -5.78
CA PHE A 69 -6.06 21.11 -5.19
C PHE A 69 -5.40 19.73 -5.08
N ALA A 70 -6.07 18.71 -4.52
CA ALA A 70 -5.47 17.39 -4.36
C ALA A 70 -5.15 16.76 -5.73
N ARG A 71 -6.05 16.92 -6.71
CA ARG A 71 -5.89 16.41 -8.07
C ARG A 71 -4.75 17.10 -8.83
N THR A 72 -4.62 18.41 -8.68
CA THR A 72 -3.47 19.16 -9.21
C THR A 72 -2.17 18.70 -8.53
N PHE A 73 -2.11 18.64 -7.20
CA PHE A 73 -0.91 18.27 -6.47
C PHE A 73 -0.41 16.85 -6.82
N ILE A 74 -1.30 15.88 -7.03
CA ILE A 74 -0.92 14.54 -7.52
C ILE A 74 -0.25 14.61 -8.90
N ARG A 75 -0.69 15.50 -9.78
CA ARG A 75 -0.17 15.67 -11.15
C ARG A 75 1.13 16.46 -11.19
N SER A 76 1.23 17.56 -10.44
CA SER A 76 2.38 18.47 -10.47
C SER A 76 3.51 18.08 -9.51
N ASP A 77 3.19 17.69 -8.28
CA ASP A 77 4.14 17.77 -7.16
C ASP A 77 4.36 16.44 -6.44
N TYR A 78 3.41 15.51 -6.49
CA TYR A 78 3.55 14.20 -5.84
C TYR A 78 4.80 13.46 -6.33
N ASN A 79 5.04 13.40 -7.64
CA ASN A 79 6.20 12.70 -8.21
C ASN A 79 7.53 13.32 -7.75
N PHE A 80 7.61 14.66 -7.66
CA PHE A 80 8.77 15.36 -7.10
C PHE A 80 8.98 15.01 -5.61
N CYS A 81 7.93 15.12 -4.80
CA CYS A 81 7.98 14.79 -3.38
C CYS A 81 8.34 13.32 -3.14
N ALA A 82 7.73 12.39 -3.88
CA ALA A 82 8.00 10.95 -3.79
C ALA A 82 9.45 10.61 -4.20
N ALA A 83 9.99 11.26 -5.24
CA ALA A 83 11.40 11.11 -5.63
C ALA A 83 12.36 11.65 -4.55
N LYS A 84 12.15 12.88 -4.06
CA LYS A 84 12.96 13.47 -2.98
C LYS A 84 12.84 12.68 -1.66
N ILE A 85 11.69 12.05 -1.39
CA ILE A 85 11.47 11.10 -0.27
C ILE A 85 12.27 9.81 -0.48
N ALA A 86 12.27 9.25 -1.69
CA ALA A 86 12.96 7.98 -1.98
C ALA A 86 14.49 8.07 -1.86
N VAL A 87 15.06 9.28 -1.96
CA VAL A 87 16.50 9.55 -1.78
C VAL A 87 16.84 10.29 -0.48
N ALA A 88 15.85 10.52 0.40
CA ALA A 88 16.07 11.20 1.67
C ALA A 88 16.94 10.35 2.62
N ARG A 89 17.87 10.99 3.34
CA ARG A 89 18.77 10.36 4.32
C ARG A 89 18.95 11.26 5.55
N GLY A 90 19.30 10.65 6.69
CA GLY A 90 19.58 11.37 7.93
C GLY A 90 18.44 12.31 8.34
N GLY A 91 18.80 13.54 8.74
CA GLY A 91 17.89 14.58 9.19
C GLY A 91 16.68 14.82 8.27
N LYS A 92 16.87 14.79 6.95
CA LYS A 92 15.79 15.03 5.99
C LYS A 92 14.63 14.03 6.12
N VAL A 93 14.93 12.77 6.47
CA VAL A 93 13.88 11.74 6.68
C VAL A 93 13.02 12.10 7.89
N LEU A 94 13.64 12.59 8.96
CA LEU A 94 12.96 13.03 10.18
C LEU A 94 12.18 14.32 9.93
N ALA A 95 12.77 15.32 9.27
CA ALA A 95 12.12 16.58 8.89
C ALA A 95 10.83 16.34 8.08
N VAL A 96 10.91 15.54 7.01
CA VAL A 96 9.74 15.21 6.18
C VAL A 96 8.72 14.37 6.95
N GLN A 97 9.16 13.43 7.79
CA GLN A 97 8.25 12.64 8.62
C GLN A 97 7.50 13.50 9.65
N THR A 98 8.17 14.45 10.30
CA THR A 98 7.55 15.39 11.26
C THR A 98 6.53 16.29 10.56
N ALA A 99 6.92 16.96 9.46
CA ALA A 99 6.01 17.82 8.69
C ALA A 99 4.76 17.06 8.18
N LEU A 100 4.92 15.80 7.77
CA LEU A 100 3.80 14.93 7.39
C LEU A 100 2.89 14.56 8.57
N ARG A 101 3.46 14.20 9.73
CA ARG A 101 2.69 13.86 10.94
C ARG A 101 1.90 15.07 11.46
N GLU A 102 2.54 16.23 11.57
CA GLU A 102 1.88 17.48 11.97
C GLU A 102 0.76 17.87 11.01
N THR A 103 0.98 17.71 9.70
CA THR A 103 -0.06 17.93 8.70
C THR A 103 -1.22 16.96 8.89
N ALA A 104 -0.96 15.66 9.01
CA ALA A 104 -2.00 14.64 9.23
C ALA A 104 -2.81 14.88 10.52
N ASP A 105 -2.17 15.32 11.61
CA ASP A 105 -2.84 15.59 12.89
C ASP A 105 -3.55 16.93 12.94
N TRP A 106 -3.06 17.96 12.25
CA TRP A 106 -3.81 19.19 12.05
C TRP A 106 -5.05 18.93 11.19
N MET A 107 -4.91 18.20 10.07
CA MET A 107 -6.04 17.82 9.21
C MET A 107 -7.09 17.03 10.00
N ARG A 108 -6.66 16.06 10.83
CA ARG A 108 -7.55 15.28 11.71
C ARG A 108 -8.38 16.20 12.64
N LYS A 109 -7.74 17.20 13.25
CA LYS A 109 -8.40 18.18 14.13
C LYS A 109 -9.32 19.14 13.37
N ALA A 110 -8.94 19.55 12.17
CA ALA A 110 -9.74 20.40 11.28
C ALA A 110 -11.01 19.70 10.79
N THR A 111 -10.89 18.46 10.29
CA THR A 111 -12.03 17.63 9.88
C THR A 111 -12.98 17.40 11.06
N ALA A 112 -12.44 16.99 12.21
CA ALA A 112 -13.21 16.80 13.46
C ALA A 112 -13.68 18.11 14.13
N TRP A 113 -13.41 19.29 13.55
CA TRP A 113 -14.08 20.55 13.90
C TRP A 113 -15.31 20.74 13.01
N VAL A 114 -15.15 20.62 11.69
CA VAL A 114 -16.25 20.72 10.72
C VAL A 114 -17.35 19.68 10.98
N GLU A 115 -16.99 18.42 11.23
CA GLU A 115 -17.94 17.32 11.44
C GLU A 115 -18.88 17.53 12.64
N ARG A 116 -18.49 18.36 13.63
CA ARG A 116 -19.33 18.69 14.82
C ARG A 116 -20.62 19.42 14.44
N HIS A 117 -20.62 20.09 13.30
CA HIS A 117 -21.78 20.80 12.78
C HIS A 117 -22.86 19.84 12.24
N ASN A 118 -22.57 18.54 12.15
CA ASN A 118 -23.47 17.47 11.73
C ASN A 118 -24.25 17.81 10.45
N ALA A 119 -23.51 18.30 9.45
CA ALA A 119 -24.04 18.60 8.13
C ALA A 119 -24.52 17.30 7.44
N ARG A 120 -25.54 17.42 6.58
CA ARG A 120 -26.00 16.28 5.78
C ARG A 120 -24.93 15.92 4.74
N ALA A 121 -24.51 14.66 4.72
CA ALA A 121 -23.62 14.14 3.69
C ALA A 121 -24.24 14.27 2.28
N LEU A 122 -23.43 14.70 1.32
CA LEU A 122 -23.79 14.92 -0.09
C LEU A 122 -22.80 14.20 -1.02
N THR A 123 -23.30 13.65 -2.13
CA THR A 123 -22.44 13.04 -3.14
C THR A 123 -21.89 14.12 -4.07
N PHE A 124 -20.58 14.35 -4.03
CA PHE A 124 -19.90 15.23 -4.98
C PHE A 124 -19.21 14.42 -6.09
N PRO A 125 -19.07 15.00 -7.30
CA PRO A 125 -18.28 14.39 -8.36
C PRO A 125 -16.80 14.37 -7.96
N TYR A 126 -16.20 13.18 -8.03
CA TYR A 126 -14.78 12.95 -7.83
C TYR A 126 -14.12 12.52 -9.15
N GLU A 127 -12.81 12.76 -9.25
CA GLU A 127 -11.98 12.17 -10.30
C GLU A 127 -11.26 10.94 -9.74
N GLN A 128 -11.26 9.84 -10.50
CA GLN A 128 -10.47 8.66 -10.20
C GLN A 128 -9.03 8.87 -10.71
N ILE A 129 -8.04 8.64 -9.84
CA ILE A 129 -6.62 8.71 -10.20
C ILE A 129 -5.91 7.45 -9.69
N GLU A 130 -5.29 6.72 -10.60
CA GLU A 130 -4.44 5.56 -10.28
C GLU A 130 -3.03 6.02 -9.92
N LEU A 131 -2.49 5.50 -8.80
CA LEU A 131 -1.18 5.92 -8.29
C LEU A 131 -0.40 4.75 -7.69
N LYS A 132 0.80 4.47 -8.22
CA LYS A 132 1.72 3.46 -7.68
C LYS A 132 2.49 4.04 -6.48
N VAL A 133 2.20 3.56 -5.27
CA VAL A 133 2.77 4.09 -4.02
C VAL A 133 3.84 3.16 -3.45
N THR A 134 5.12 3.46 -3.71
CA THR A 134 6.25 2.54 -3.45
C THR A 134 7.00 2.74 -2.12
N ARG A 135 6.70 3.81 -1.37
CA ARG A 135 7.43 4.18 -0.13
C ARG A 135 6.47 4.61 1.00
N PRO A 136 6.68 4.20 2.26
CA PRO A 136 5.77 4.51 3.38
C PRO A 136 5.51 6.01 3.60
N LEU A 137 6.54 6.87 3.50
CA LEU A 137 6.36 8.32 3.62
C LEU A 137 5.60 8.93 2.44
N ALA A 138 5.74 8.38 1.23
CA ALA A 138 4.93 8.79 0.09
C ALA A 138 3.46 8.36 0.26
N GLY A 139 3.20 7.20 0.88
CA GLY A 139 1.86 6.79 1.32
C GLY A 139 1.27 7.68 2.41
N LEU A 140 2.10 8.22 3.31
CA LEU A 140 1.66 9.21 4.30
C LEU A 140 1.32 10.56 3.64
N LEU A 141 2.03 10.97 2.58
CA LEU A 141 1.66 12.14 1.77
C LEU A 141 0.31 11.94 1.05
N VAL A 142 0.07 10.77 0.45
CA VAL A 142 -1.25 10.40 -0.11
C VAL A 142 -2.33 10.44 0.98
N ARG A 143 -2.03 9.97 2.20
CA ARG A 143 -2.96 10.05 3.33
C ARG A 143 -3.31 11.50 3.69
N CYS A 144 -2.33 12.41 3.72
CA CYS A 144 -2.59 13.84 3.95
C CYS A 144 -3.49 14.45 2.86
N LEU A 145 -3.28 14.11 1.59
CA LEU A 145 -4.13 14.55 0.47
C LEU A 145 -5.56 14.00 0.59
N THR A 146 -5.72 12.73 0.97
CA THR A 146 -7.04 12.12 1.23
C THR A 146 -7.73 12.71 2.46
N GLN A 147 -6.99 13.16 3.49
CA GLN A 147 -7.56 13.91 4.60
C GLN A 147 -8.00 15.32 4.19
N TYR A 148 -7.22 16.01 3.35
CA TYR A 148 -7.61 17.28 2.76
C TYR A 148 -8.88 17.17 1.90
N ASP A 149 -9.01 16.14 1.06
CA ASP A 149 -10.20 15.98 0.20
C ASP A 149 -11.47 15.74 1.03
N ARG A 150 -11.36 14.96 2.12
CA ARG A 150 -12.44 14.80 3.11
C ARG A 150 -12.80 16.13 3.80
N LEU A 151 -11.81 16.93 4.18
CA LEU A 151 -12.03 18.27 4.74
C LEU A 151 -12.69 19.22 3.72
N PHE A 152 -12.32 19.12 2.43
CA PHE A 152 -12.92 19.88 1.33
C PHE A 152 -14.41 19.52 1.12
N VAL A 153 -14.74 18.23 1.17
CA VAL A 153 -16.13 17.72 1.10
C VAL A 153 -16.92 18.16 2.33
N ALA A 154 -16.47 17.79 3.54
CA ALA A 154 -17.20 18.11 4.78
C ALA A 154 -17.42 19.61 4.98
N SER A 155 -16.43 20.45 4.63
CA SER A 155 -16.58 21.92 4.72
C SER A 155 -17.56 22.47 3.69
N MET A 156 -17.65 21.86 2.51
CA MET A 156 -18.63 22.22 1.48
C MET A 156 -20.05 21.82 1.91
N GLU A 157 -20.24 20.64 2.50
CA GLU A 157 -21.50 20.22 3.12
C GLU A 157 -21.92 21.16 4.25
N ALA A 158 -21.00 21.50 5.15
CA ALA A 158 -21.25 22.41 6.26
C ALA A 158 -21.57 23.85 5.80
N GLN A 159 -20.96 24.33 4.72
CA GLN A 159 -21.29 25.64 4.14
C GLN A 159 -22.65 25.62 3.44
N LEU A 160 -22.96 24.57 2.68
CA LEU A 160 -24.26 24.41 1.99
C LEU A 160 -25.43 24.18 2.96
N ALA A 161 -25.15 23.65 4.16
CA ALA A 161 -26.12 23.51 5.25
C ALA A 161 -26.13 24.73 6.21
N GLU A 162 -25.50 25.85 5.82
CA GLU A 162 -25.42 27.12 6.55
C GLU A 162 -24.85 26.98 7.98
N LYS A 163 -23.97 26.00 8.21
CA LYS A 163 -23.38 25.71 9.53
C LYS A 163 -22.04 26.37 9.79
N ILE A 164 -21.30 26.72 8.73
CA ILE A 164 -20.05 27.49 8.77
C ILE A 164 -20.13 28.59 7.70
N THR A 165 -19.43 29.70 7.89
CA THR A 165 -19.41 30.78 6.89
C THR A 165 -18.52 30.40 5.70
N PRO A 166 -18.70 31.03 4.52
CA PRO A 166 -17.76 30.92 3.42
C PRO A 166 -16.33 31.36 3.80
N GLN A 167 -16.19 32.30 4.75
CA GLN A 167 -14.89 32.74 5.25
C GLN A 167 -14.21 31.67 6.11
N ASP A 168 -14.96 30.95 6.95
CA ASP A 168 -14.43 29.82 7.73
C ASP A 168 -13.92 28.71 6.80
N ARG A 169 -14.69 28.38 5.76
CA ARG A 169 -14.29 27.42 4.74
C ARG A 169 -13.04 27.87 3.97
N ALA A 170 -12.98 29.13 3.54
CA ALA A 170 -11.80 29.68 2.87
C ALA A 170 -10.57 29.66 3.77
N ASN A 171 -10.73 30.04 5.05
CA ASN A 171 -9.66 30.04 6.05
C ASN A 171 -9.14 28.62 6.32
N ILE A 172 -10.02 27.65 6.57
CA ILE A 172 -9.60 26.29 6.95
C ILE A 172 -8.93 25.56 5.77
N LEU A 173 -9.44 25.73 4.54
CA LEU A 173 -8.82 25.13 3.35
C LEU A 173 -7.48 25.79 3.01
N LYS A 174 -7.36 27.13 3.08
CA LYS A 174 -6.06 27.82 2.88
C LYS A 174 -4.99 27.36 3.87
N ASN A 175 -5.35 27.14 5.14
CA ASN A 175 -4.43 26.57 6.14
C ASN A 175 -4.07 25.11 5.83
N ALA A 176 -5.02 24.32 5.34
CA ALA A 176 -4.82 22.93 4.97
C ALA A 176 -3.85 22.79 3.77
N GLU A 177 -4.06 23.60 2.73
CA GLU A 177 -3.22 23.67 1.53
C GLU A 177 -1.82 24.15 1.87
N GLY A 178 -1.69 25.21 2.68
CA GLY A 178 -0.40 25.72 3.15
C GLY A 178 0.45 24.67 3.87
N ARG A 179 -0.16 23.74 4.62
CA ARG A 179 0.55 22.63 5.27
C ARG A 179 1.03 21.57 4.29
N ILE A 180 0.22 21.20 3.29
CA ILE A 180 0.64 20.25 2.24
C ILE A 180 1.75 20.87 1.37
N LEU A 181 1.65 22.16 1.06
CA LEU A 181 2.70 22.91 0.35
C LEU A 181 3.97 23.08 1.21
N HIS A 182 3.86 23.18 2.54
CA HIS A 182 5.03 23.16 3.42
C HIS A 182 5.79 21.81 3.36
N VAL A 183 5.09 20.67 3.34
CA VAL A 183 5.73 19.35 3.14
C VAL A 183 6.50 19.30 1.80
N ARG A 184 5.94 19.86 0.73
CA ARG A 184 6.64 20.03 -0.55
C ARG A 184 7.90 20.88 -0.39
N THR A 185 7.83 22.01 0.32
CA THR A 185 8.99 22.87 0.60
C THR A 185 10.09 22.13 1.38
N VAL A 186 9.75 21.34 2.40
CA VAL A 186 10.72 20.51 3.15
C VAL A 186 11.35 19.42 2.26
N CYS A 187 10.69 19.01 1.17
CA CYS A 187 11.29 18.11 0.18
C CYS A 187 12.34 18.78 -0.72
N ILE A 188 12.40 20.12 -0.82
CA ILE A 188 13.29 20.83 -1.76
C ILE A 188 14.79 20.75 -1.38
N PRO A 189 15.24 21.15 -0.16
CA PRO A 189 16.67 21.17 0.18
C PRO A 189 17.27 19.76 0.18
N ASP A 190 18.58 19.64 -0.03
CA ASP A 190 19.26 18.34 -0.05
C ASP A 190 19.70 17.87 1.34
N ASN A 191 20.16 16.62 1.42
CA ASN A 191 20.27 15.89 2.70
C ASN A 191 21.26 16.50 3.71
N ASP A 192 22.20 17.29 3.22
CA ASP A 192 23.25 18.02 3.95
C ASP A 192 22.75 19.33 4.60
N ARG A 193 21.61 19.87 4.14
CA ARG A 193 20.95 21.06 4.69
C ARG A 193 20.06 20.74 5.90
N PHE A 194 20.17 19.54 6.48
CA PHE A 194 19.46 19.13 7.68
C PHE A 194 20.41 18.57 8.75
N ASP A 195 20.21 18.98 10.00
CA ASP A 195 20.87 18.40 11.16
C ASP A 195 20.23 17.06 11.57
N ALA A 196 20.90 16.30 12.45
CA ALA A 196 20.51 14.92 12.79
C ALA A 196 19.13 14.81 13.48
N ASP A 197 18.65 15.90 14.07
CA ASP A 197 17.31 16.08 14.66
C ASP A 197 16.22 16.41 13.62
N GLY A 198 16.59 16.71 12.38
CA GLY A 198 15.71 17.17 11.31
C GLY A 198 15.53 18.68 11.23
N THR A 199 16.24 19.47 12.03
CA THR A 199 16.27 20.94 11.89
C THR A 199 16.96 21.33 10.57
N ALA A 200 16.42 22.32 9.88
CA ALA A 200 17.02 22.85 8.65
C ALA A 200 18.16 23.83 8.96
N ARG A 201 19.24 23.76 8.18
CA ARG A 201 20.39 24.67 8.26
C ARG A 201 20.20 25.85 7.31
N ASP A 202 20.38 27.07 7.82
CA ASP A 202 20.40 28.32 7.05
C ASP A 202 21.49 28.32 5.96
#